data_AF-A0A2D0H8N9-F1
#
_entry.id   AF-A0A2D0H8N9-F1
#
_cell.length_a   1.000
_cell.length_b   1.000
_cell.length_c   1.000
_cell.angle_alpha   90.00
_cell.angle_beta   90.00
_cell.angle_gamma   90.00
#
_symmetry.space_group_name_H-M   'P 1'
#
loop_
_entity.id
_entity.type
_entity.pdbx_description
1 polymer ?
#
loop_
_entity_poly.entity_id
_entity_poly.type
_entity_poly.pdbx_seq_one_letter_code
_entity_poly.pdbx_strand_id
1 'polypeptide(L)' 'VESYALKAIARWLGFEWREKEASGAKCIYWYDQWLETGDRTLLEIIQSYNEDDCRATRRVKDWLVNFFQDEYDLRLA' A
#
# COMPACT_ATOMS: atom_id res chain seq x y z
N VAL A 1 -6.29 -13.55 11.14
CA VAL A 1 -6.73 -12.32 11.82
C VAL A 1 -7.26 -11.39 10.75
N GLU A 2 -8.52 -10.98 10.85
CA GLU A 2 -9.09 -9.97 9.96
C GLU A 2 -8.51 -8.59 10.32
N SER A 3 -8.22 -7.77 9.33
CA SER A 3 -7.59 -6.46 9.52
C SER A 3 -8.15 -5.45 8.54
N TYR A 4 -8.40 -4.24 9.02
CA TYR A 4 -8.83 -3.10 8.21
C TYR A 4 -7.66 -2.18 7.81
N ALA A 5 -6.42 -2.65 7.98
CA ALA A 5 -5.26 -1.91 7.50
C ALA A 5 -5.21 -1.86 5.97
N LEU A 6 -4.61 -0.81 5.41
CA LEU A 6 -4.44 -0.63 3.96
C LEU A 6 -3.91 -1.90 3.27
N LYS A 7 -2.87 -2.52 3.82
CA LYS A 7 -2.25 -3.73 3.25
C LYS A 7 -3.20 -4.92 3.14
N ALA A 8 -4.12 -5.07 4.09
CA ALA A 8 -5.11 -6.15 4.07
C ALA A 8 -6.19 -5.87 3.01
N ILE A 9 -6.75 -4.66 3.01
CA ILE A 9 -7.82 -4.26 2.08
C ILE A 9 -7.30 -4.23 0.63
N ALA A 10 -6.14 -3.63 0.38
CA ALA A 10 -5.60 -3.51 -0.97
C ALA A 10 -5.25 -4.88 -1.57
N ARG A 11 -4.71 -5.83 -0.77
CA ARG A 11 -4.49 -7.21 -1.21
C ARG A 11 -5.79 -7.94 -1.53
N TRP A 12 -6.83 -7.74 -0.71
CA TRP A 12 -8.16 -8.27 -1.03
C TRP A 12 -8.69 -7.72 -2.37
N LEU A 13 -8.33 -6.47 -2.72
CA LEU A 13 -8.61 -5.85 -4.03
C LEU A 13 -7.62 -6.22 -5.16
N GLY A 14 -6.72 -7.18 -4.92
CA GLY A 14 -5.75 -7.69 -5.88
C GLY A 14 -4.51 -6.81 -6.09
N PHE A 15 -4.23 -5.86 -5.21
CA PHE A 15 -3.00 -5.07 -5.24
C PHE A 15 -1.85 -5.81 -4.53
N GLU A 16 -0.69 -5.85 -5.16
CA GLU A 16 0.53 -6.42 -4.58
C GLU A 16 1.63 -5.36 -4.52
N TRP A 17 2.29 -5.26 -3.36
CA TRP A 17 3.50 -4.46 -3.20
C TRP A 17 4.65 -5.14 -3.96
N ARG A 18 5.53 -4.32 -4.56
CA ARG A 18 6.77 -4.77 -5.20
C ARG A 18 7.66 -5.51 -4.20
N GLU A 19 7.83 -4.93 -3.02
CA GLU A 19 8.58 -5.55 -1.93
C GLU A 19 7.63 -6.31 -0.99
N LYS A 20 7.54 -7.63 -1.18
CA LYS A 20 6.58 -8.49 -0.47
C LYS A 20 6.80 -8.50 1.04
N GLU A 21 8.07 -8.44 1.42
CA GLU A 21 8.49 -8.57 2.80
C GLU A 21 8.47 -7.25 3.57
N ALA A 22 8.34 -6.10 2.89
CA ALA A 22 8.33 -4.80 3.53
C ALA A 22 7.09 -4.58 4.42
N SER A 23 7.32 -3.86 5.52
CA SER A 23 6.30 -3.37 6.44
C SER A 23 6.76 -2.04 7.01
N GLY A 24 5.83 -1.25 7.57
CA GLY A 24 6.20 0.00 8.24
C GLY A 24 7.27 -0.21 9.33
N ALA A 25 7.19 -1.30 10.09
CA ALA A 25 8.20 -1.64 11.10
C ALA A 25 9.58 -1.95 10.48
N LYS A 26 9.62 -2.68 9.34
CA LYS A 26 10.88 -2.92 8.63
C LYS A 26 11.45 -1.63 8.01
N CYS A 27 10.61 -0.71 7.53
CA CYS A 27 11.09 0.58 7.04
C CYS A 27 11.75 1.42 8.13
N ILE A 28 11.24 1.38 9.36
CA ILE A 28 11.89 2.04 10.52
C ILE A 28 13.27 1.41 10.77
N TYR A 29 13.34 0.08 10.80
CA TYR A 29 14.62 -0.64 10.96
C TYR A 29 15.61 -0.34 9.84
N TRP A 30 15.19 -0.37 8.58
CA TRP A 30 16.06 -0.04 7.44
C TRP A 30 16.53 1.41 7.45
N TYR A 31 15.71 2.33 7.95
CA TYR A 31 16.12 3.73 8.07
C TYR A 31 17.22 3.90 9.12
N ASP A 32 17.11 3.22 10.25
CA ASP A 32 18.15 3.19 11.29
C ASP A 32 19.46 2.61 10.75
N GLN A 33 19.39 1.48 10.03
CA GLN A 33 20.55 0.89 9.36
C GLN A 33 21.17 1.82 8.31
N TRP A 34 20.36 2.58 7.58
CA TRP A 34 20.89 3.59 6.65
C TRP A 34 21.63 4.72 7.37
N LEU A 35 21.13 5.20 8.52
CA LEU A 35 21.80 6.23 9.31
C LEU A 35 23.18 5.77 9.80
N GLU A 36 23.32 4.49 10.17
CA GLU A 36 24.58 3.90 10.65
C GLU A 36 25.57 3.64 9.51
N THR A 37 25.09 3.12 8.38
CA THR A 37 25.95 2.57 7.32
C THR A 37 26.13 3.49 6.11
N GLY A 38 25.19 4.41 5.89
CA GLY A 38 25.10 5.19 4.66
C GLY A 38 24.63 4.41 3.43
N ASP A 39 24.24 3.14 3.54
CA ASP A 39 23.84 2.31 2.40
C ASP A 39 22.55 2.81 1.75
N ARG A 40 22.67 3.40 0.56
CA ARG A 40 21.53 4.02 -0.15
C ARG A 40 20.50 3.00 -0.64
N THR A 41 20.85 1.73 -0.78
CA THR A 41 19.91 0.69 -1.22
C THR A 41 18.74 0.56 -0.24
N LEU A 42 18.97 0.78 1.06
CA LEU A 42 17.93 0.80 2.09
C LEU A 42 16.91 1.91 1.86
N LEU A 43 17.37 3.11 1.47
CA LEU A 43 16.47 4.21 1.13
C LEU A 43 15.70 3.98 -0.15
N GLU A 44 16.29 3.30 -1.14
CA GLU A 44 15.59 2.93 -2.38
C GLU A 44 14.44 1.95 -2.08
N ILE A 45 14.68 0.97 -1.21
CA ILE A 45 13.65 0.02 -0.75
C ILE A 45 12.54 0.76 0.00
N ILE A 46 12.88 1.67 0.93
CA ILE A 46 11.89 2.47 1.68
C ILE A 46 11.06 3.35 0.73
N GLN A 47 11.69 3.99 -0.25
CA GLN A 47 10.98 4.82 -1.23
C GLN A 47 10.02 3.99 -2.09
N SER A 48 10.46 2.83 -2.58
CA SER A 48 9.63 1.90 -3.35
C SER A 48 8.40 1.45 -2.55
N TYR A 49 8.60 1.10 -1.28
CA TYR A 49 7.50 0.72 -0.37
C TYR A 49 6.49 1.85 -0.15
N ASN A 50 6.95 3.08 0.12
CA ASN A 50 6.07 4.24 0.29
C ASN A 50 5.31 4.61 -0.99
N GLU A 51 5.94 4.47 -2.16
CA GLU A 51 5.27 4.66 -3.44
C GLU A 51 4.16 3.62 -3.65
N ASP A 52 4.39 2.37 -3.25
CA ASP A 52 3.35 1.33 -3.28
C ASP A 52 2.20 1.62 -2.30
N ASP A 53 2.45 2.18 -1.13
CA ASP A 53 1.40 2.62 -0.21
C ASP A 53 0.50 3.70 -0.83
N CYS A 54 1.07 4.65 -1.58
CA CYS A 54 0.31 5.64 -2.35
C CYS A 54 -0.52 4.98 -3.47
N ARG A 55 0.07 4.04 -4.23
CA ARG A 55 -0.61 3.32 -5.30
C ARG A 55 -1.73 2.43 -4.78
N ALA A 56 -1.51 1.73 -3.66
CA ALA A 56 -2.50 0.92 -2.97
C ALA A 56 -3.67 1.78 -2.48
N THR A 57 -3.38 2.93 -1.86
CA THR A 57 -4.41 3.88 -1.41
C THR A 57 -5.27 4.35 -2.57
N ARG A 58 -4.65 4.72 -3.70
CA ARG A 58 -5.37 5.10 -4.92
C ARG A 58 -6.26 3.95 -5.42
N ARG A 59 -5.75 2.72 -5.45
CA ARG A 59 -6.52 1.53 -5.86
C ARG A 59 -7.76 1.32 -4.98
N VAL A 60 -7.63 1.46 -3.66
CA VAL A 60 -8.75 1.38 -2.71
C VAL A 60 -9.77 2.48 -2.97
N LYS A 61 -9.31 3.72 -3.15
CA LYS A 61 -10.18 4.87 -3.44
C LYS A 61 -10.94 4.69 -4.77
N ASP A 62 -10.26 4.24 -5.82
CA ASP A 62 -10.89 4.06 -7.13
C ASP A 62 -11.92 2.91 -7.09
N TRP A 63 -11.62 1.83 -6.37
CA TRP A 63 -12.60 0.77 -6.11
C TRP A 63 -13.84 1.29 -5.36
N LEU A 64 -13.64 2.09 -4.30
CA LEU A 64 -14.74 2.61 -3.48
C LEU A 64 -15.66 3.54 -4.28
N VAL A 65 -15.09 4.42 -5.11
CA VAL A 65 -15.87 5.31 -5.97
C VAL A 65 -16.68 4.51 -6.98
N ASN A 66 -16.07 3.53 -7.65
CA ASN A 66 -16.77 2.71 -8.63
C ASN A 66 -17.89 1.89 -7.98
N PHE A 67 -17.65 1.32 -6.80
CA PHE A 67 -18.67 0.59 -6.06
C PHE A 67 -19.94 1.41 -5.82
N PHE A 68 -19.80 2.67 -5.40
CA PHE A 68 -20.96 3.54 -5.20
C PHE A 68 -21.60 4.04 -6.51
N GLN A 69 -20.80 4.24 -7.56
CA GLN A 69 -21.32 4.63 -8.86
C GLN A 69 -22.16 3.51 -9.48
N ASP A 70 -21.65 2.28 -9.47
CA ASP A 70 -22.35 1.10 -9.99
C ASP A 70 -23.65 0.84 -9.23
N GLU A 71 -23.63 0.97 -7.89
CA GLU A 71 -24.81 0.86 -7.04
C GLU A 71 -25.85 1.97 -7.30
N TYR A 72 -25.41 3.19 -7.60
CA TYR A 72 -26.31 4.29 -7.94
C TYR A 72 -26.97 4.06 -9.30
N ASP A 73 -26.18 3.66 -10.31
CA ASP A 73 -26.66 3.41 -11.66
C ASP A 73 -27.64 2.22 -11.69
N LEU A 74 -27.40 1.17 -10.90
CA LEU A 74 -28.33 0.04 -10.72
C LEU A 74 -29.66 0.43 -10.08
N ARG A 75 -29.70 1.46 -9.22
CA ARG A 75 -30.93 1.92 -8.56
C ARG A 75 -31.79 2.82 -9.45
N LEU A 76 -31.20 3.40 -10.50
CA LEU A 76 -31.90 4.26 -11.45
C LEU A 76 -32.37 3.53 -12.72
N ALA A 77 -31.88 2.31 -12.95
CA ALA A 77 -32.31 1.41 -14.02
C ALA A 77 -33.58 0.63 -13.64
#